data_AF-A0A379DZD6-F1
#
_entry.id   AF-A0A379DZD6-F1
#
_cell.length_a   1.000
_cell.length_b   1.000
_cell.length_c   1.000
_cell.angle_alpha   90.00
_cell.angle_beta   90.00
_cell.angle_gamma   90.00
#
_symmetry.space_group_name_H-M   'P 1'
#
loop_
_entity.id
_entity.type
_entity.pdbx_description
1 polymer ?
#
loop_
_entity_poly.entity_id
_entity_poly.type
_entity_poly.pdbx_seq_one_letter_code
_entity_poly.pdbx_strand_id
1 'polypeptide(L)'
;MPTERVEKSSATRLETFCILLLIGWWLGRNAMFYGQYEDVKDTFDILLAAALVYVFAFERGKISTLLRSRKLVLLGNVSMYIYLFHFPFPLILGTDLLHLNHNAYQFKLDKCLLVIALELLLTFLLTFFAYKADQRKINNISTL
;
A
#
# COMPACT_ATOMS: atom_id res chain seq x y z
N MET A 1 -30.80 21.85 3.96
CA MET A 1 -30.42 20.66 3.17
C MET A 1 -29.73 20.90 1.80
N PRO A 2 -29.57 22.13 1.25
CA PRO A 2 -28.73 22.33 0.05
C PRO A 2 -27.22 22.44 0.35
N THR A 3 -26.85 23.00 1.50
CA THR A 3 -25.45 23.19 1.93
C THR A 3 -24.67 21.88 2.08
N GLU A 4 -25.28 20.87 2.69
CA GLU A 4 -24.66 19.55 2.90
C GLU A 4 -24.35 18.80 1.59
N ARG A 5 -25.19 18.93 0.56
CA ARG A 5 -24.91 18.35 -0.77
C ARG A 5 -23.77 19.06 -1.47
N VAL A 6 -23.67 20.37 -1.33
CA VAL A 6 -22.60 21.18 -1.93
C VAL A 6 -21.26 20.85 -1.28
N GLU A 7 -21.21 20.75 0.05
CA GLU A 7 -20.00 20.33 0.78
C GLU A 7 -19.53 18.93 0.38
N LYS A 8 -20.46 17.96 0.29
CA LYS A 8 -20.14 16.59 -0.14
C LYS A 8 -19.64 16.53 -1.58
N SER A 9 -20.20 17.35 -2.47
CA SER A 9 -19.75 17.44 -3.86
C SER A 9 -18.35 18.03 -3.97
N SER A 10 -18.06 19.10 -3.23
CA SER A 10 -16.75 19.74 -3.19
C SER A 10 -15.68 18.80 -2.62
N ALA A 11 -15.98 18.11 -1.51
CA ALA A 11 -15.09 17.12 -0.91
C ALA A 11 -14.77 15.98 -1.88
N THR A 12 -15.78 15.47 -2.61
CA THR A 12 -15.57 14.41 -3.60
C THR A 12 -14.65 14.87 -4.74
N ARG A 13 -14.81 16.12 -5.23
CA ARG A 13 -13.92 16.67 -6.27
C ARG A 13 -12.47 16.76 -5.79
N LEU A 14 -12.26 17.18 -4.54
CA LEU A 14 -10.93 17.26 -3.94
C LEU A 14 -10.31 15.87 -3.79
N GLU A 15 -11.05 14.88 -3.27
CA GLU A 15 -10.59 13.49 -3.17
C GLU A 15 -10.21 12.93 -4.55
N THR A 16 -11.05 13.14 -5.57
CA THR A 16 -10.77 12.71 -6.95
C THR A 16 -9.51 13.36 -7.49
N PHE A 17 -9.35 14.67 -7.29
CA PHE A 17 -8.16 15.39 -7.73
C PHE A 17 -6.89 14.84 -7.07
N CYS A 18 -6.90 14.61 -5.75
CA CYS A 18 -5.76 14.03 -5.05
C CYS A 18 -5.40 12.63 -5.53
N ILE A 19 -6.38 11.77 -5.83
CA ILE A 19 -6.13 10.45 -6.39
C ILE A 19 -5.55 10.53 -7.81
N LEU A 20 -6.09 11.39 -8.67
CA LEU A 20 -5.56 11.56 -10.02
C LEU A 20 -4.13 12.11 -10.00
N LEU A 21 -3.86 13.06 -9.10
CA LEU A 21 -2.52 13.59 -8.88
C LEU A 21 -1.56 12.48 -8.41
N LEU A 22 -2.00 11.63 -7.47
CA LEU A 22 -1.22 10.48 -7.00
C LEU A 22 -0.91 9.48 -8.11
N ILE A 23 -1.91 9.11 -8.92
CA ILE A 23 -1.73 8.18 -10.04
C ILE A 23 -0.79 8.78 -11.09
N GLY A 24 -1.00 10.04 -11.46
CA GLY A 24 -0.15 10.75 -12.42
C GLY A 24 1.28 10.87 -11.93
N TRP A 25 1.46 11.21 -10.65
CA TRP A 25 2.77 11.25 -10.02
C TRP A 25 3.44 9.87 -10.01
N TRP A 26 2.73 8.81 -9.61
CA TRP A 26 3.28 7.46 -9.57
C TRP A 26 3.72 6.96 -10.95
N LEU A 27 2.97 7.27 -12.01
CA LEU A 27 3.35 6.93 -13.39
C LEU A 27 4.55 7.76 -13.89
N GLY A 28 4.61 9.05 -13.54
CA GLY A 28 5.65 9.97 -14.00
C GLY A 28 6.95 9.94 -13.20
N ARG A 29 6.92 9.52 -11.92
CA ARG A 29 8.08 9.64 -11.00
C ARG A 29 9.32 8.91 -11.50
N ASN A 30 9.15 7.75 -12.14
CA ASN A 30 10.26 6.94 -12.65
C ASN A 30 10.81 7.48 -13.98
N ALA A 31 10.01 8.23 -14.74
CA ALA A 31 10.44 8.82 -16.00
C ALA A 31 11.11 10.19 -15.82
N MET A 32 10.68 10.98 -14.82
CA MET A 32 11.15 12.36 -14.64
C MET A 32 12.39 12.51 -13.75
N PHE A 33 12.66 11.57 -12.85
CA PHE A 33 13.69 11.73 -11.80
C PHE A 33 14.74 10.61 -11.82
N TYR A 34 15.12 10.13 -13.01
CA TYR A 34 16.14 9.07 -13.16
C TYR A 34 17.52 9.60 -12.73
N GLY A 35 17.86 9.44 -11.44
CA GLY A 35 19.17 9.77 -10.87
C GLY A 35 19.48 11.26 -10.71
N GLN A 36 18.54 12.16 -10.99
CA GLN A 36 18.68 13.61 -10.80
C GLN A 36 17.51 14.15 -9.97
N TYR A 37 17.83 15.00 -8.98
CA TYR A 37 16.88 15.68 -8.08
C TYR A 37 16.11 14.78 -7.10
N GLU A 38 16.79 13.82 -6.46
CA GLU A 38 16.18 12.96 -5.43
C GLU A 38 15.55 13.76 -4.28
N ASP A 39 16.21 14.82 -3.79
CA ASP A 39 15.67 15.67 -2.71
C ASP A 39 14.33 16.33 -3.07
N VAL A 40 14.17 16.75 -4.33
CA VAL A 40 12.95 17.40 -4.83
C VAL A 40 11.82 16.38 -4.93
N LYS A 41 12.13 15.18 -5.41
CA LYS A 41 11.21 14.05 -5.48
C LYS A 41 10.73 13.66 -4.08
N ASP A 42 11.64 13.54 -3.12
CA ASP A 42 11.31 13.15 -1.74
C ASP A 42 10.44 14.21 -1.06
N THR A 43 10.76 15.49 -1.29
CA THR A 43 9.93 16.60 -0.81
C THR A 43 8.52 16.53 -1.38
N PHE A 44 8.37 16.27 -2.67
CA PHE A 44 7.06 16.12 -3.30
C PHE A 44 6.31 14.87 -2.80
N ASP A 45 7.01 13.74 -2.63
CA ASP A 45 6.45 12.50 -2.07
C ASP A 45 5.86 12.78 -0.66
N ILE A 46 6.59 13.51 0.20
CA ILE A 46 6.12 13.89 1.55
C ILE A 46 4.91 14.82 1.48
N LEU A 47 4.96 15.87 0.65
CA LEU A 47 3.87 16.83 0.52
C LEU A 47 2.58 16.18 -0.02
N LEU A 48 2.72 15.31 -1.02
CA LEU A 48 1.62 14.57 -1.61
C LEU A 48 1.00 13.60 -0.59
N ALA A 49 1.84 12.89 0.18
CA ALA A 49 1.38 12.02 1.25
C ALA A 49 0.63 12.80 2.34
N ALA A 50 1.17 13.94 2.78
CA ALA A 50 0.51 14.81 3.76
C ALA A 50 -0.84 15.34 3.25
N ALA A 51 -0.90 15.75 1.98
CA ALA A 51 -2.14 16.21 1.35
C ALA A 51 -3.19 15.09 1.28
N LEU A 52 -2.80 13.87 0.94
CA LEU A 52 -3.70 12.71 0.93
C LEU A 52 -4.24 12.43 2.35
N VAL A 53 -3.37 12.36 3.35
CA VAL A 53 -3.79 12.14 4.75
C VAL A 53 -4.78 13.21 5.17
N TYR A 54 -4.47 14.49 4.91
CA TYR A 54 -5.35 15.60 5.27
C TYR A 54 -6.72 15.54 4.58
N VAL A 55 -6.75 15.31 3.27
CA VAL A 55 -8.01 15.27 2.50
C VAL A 55 -8.90 14.11 2.93
N PHE A 56 -8.31 12.94 3.17
CA PHE A 56 -9.06 11.74 3.56
C PHE A 56 -9.41 11.68 5.07
N ALA A 57 -8.70 12.43 5.93
CA ALA A 57 -8.95 12.42 7.38
C ALA A 57 -10.37 12.85 7.79
N PHE A 58 -11.03 13.69 7.00
CA PHE A 58 -12.37 14.18 7.31
C PHE A 58 -13.50 13.26 6.83
N GLU A 59 -13.19 12.24 6.02
CA GLU A 59 -14.13 11.25 5.47
C GLU A 59 -15.40 11.80 4.79
N ARG A 60 -15.37 13.04 4.26
CA ARG A 60 -16.59 13.75 3.81
C ARG A 60 -17.06 13.40 2.41
N GLY A 61 -16.17 12.94 1.53
CA GLY A 61 -16.50 12.68 0.12
C GLY A 61 -16.94 11.25 -0.16
N LYS A 62 -17.33 11.01 -1.41
CA LYS A 62 -17.80 9.70 -1.87
C LYS A 62 -16.68 8.66 -1.87
N ILE A 63 -15.44 9.05 -2.11
CA ILE A 63 -14.31 8.11 -2.15
C ILE A 63 -13.98 7.66 -0.75
N SER A 64 -13.94 8.57 0.22
CA SER A 64 -13.80 8.19 1.63
C SER A 64 -14.91 7.24 2.08
N THR A 65 -16.16 7.53 1.69
CA THR A 65 -17.30 6.64 1.98
C THR A 65 -17.10 5.25 1.37
N LEU A 66 -16.58 5.15 0.14
CA LEU A 66 -16.26 3.89 -0.51
C LEU A 66 -15.16 3.14 0.25
N LEU A 67 -14.06 3.82 0.57
CA LEU A 67 -12.90 3.27 1.27
C LEU A 67 -13.24 2.77 2.68
N ARG A 68 -14.27 3.33 3.30
CA ARG A 68 -14.83 2.87 4.58
C ARG A 68 -15.50 1.50 4.50
N SER A 69 -15.76 0.98 3.29
CA SER A 69 -16.30 -0.36 3.13
C SER A 69 -15.37 -1.39 3.75
N ARG A 70 -15.94 -2.30 4.54
CA ARG A 70 -15.21 -3.34 5.26
C ARG A 70 -14.22 -4.11 4.38
N LYS A 71 -14.63 -4.44 3.14
CA LYS A 71 -13.78 -5.17 2.19
C LYS A 71 -12.52 -4.38 1.84
N LEU A 72 -12.63 -3.07 1.62
CA LEU A 72 -11.50 -2.21 1.30
C LEU A 72 -10.62 -1.94 2.53
N VAL A 73 -11.21 -1.80 3.72
CA VAL A 73 -10.44 -1.73 4.98
C VAL A 73 -9.64 -3.01 5.21
N LEU A 74 -10.26 -4.19 5.02
CA LEU A 74 -9.56 -5.47 5.12
C LEU A 74 -8.42 -5.57 4.09
N LEU A 75 -8.69 -5.17 2.85
CA LEU A 75 -7.69 -5.15 1.79
C LEU A 75 -6.50 -4.24 2.14
N GLY A 76 -6.76 -3.04 2.68
CA GLY A 76 -5.73 -2.11 3.14
C GLY A 76 -4.90 -2.65 4.31
N ASN A 77 -5.54 -3.32 5.27
CA ASN A 77 -4.83 -3.95 6.38
C ASN A 77 -3.92 -5.09 5.90
N VAL A 78 -4.43 -5.93 5.00
CA VAL A 78 -3.64 -7.04 4.42
C VAL A 78 -2.47 -6.49 3.60
N SER A 79 -2.68 -5.48 2.75
CA SER A 79 -1.60 -4.88 1.97
C SER A 79 -0.53 -4.23 2.84
N MET A 80 -0.92 -3.57 3.94
CA MET A 80 0.01 -3.02 4.92
C MET A 80 0.87 -4.11 5.57
N TYR A 81 0.27 -5.23 6.01
CA TYR A 81 1.03 -6.34 6.57
C TYR A 81 2.01 -6.92 5.54
N ILE A 82 1.56 -7.16 4.31
CA ILE A 82 2.43 -7.64 3.23
C ILE A 82 3.62 -6.69 3.05
N TYR A 83 3.38 -5.38 2.97
CA TYR A 83 4.44 -4.38 2.83
C TYR A 83 5.47 -4.42 3.97
N LEU A 84 5.00 -4.49 5.23
CA LEU A 84 5.87 -4.51 6.41
C LEU A 84 6.80 -5.73 6.44
N PHE A 85 6.35 -6.86 5.91
CA PHE A 85 7.18 -8.06 5.82
C PHE A 85 8.00 -8.10 4.53
N HIS A 86 7.51 -7.59 3.42
CA HIS A 86 8.24 -7.58 2.15
C HIS A 86 9.58 -6.85 2.25
N PHE A 87 9.66 -5.73 2.96
CA PHE A 87 10.90 -4.95 3.07
C PHE A 87 12.08 -5.66 3.80
N PRO A 88 11.89 -6.31 4.96
CA PRO A 88 12.99 -6.99 5.66
C PRO A 88 13.50 -8.26 4.96
N PHE A 89 12.69 -8.97 4.16
CA PHE A 89 13.12 -10.22 3.52
C PHE A 89 14.32 -10.03 2.55
N PRO A 90 14.28 -9.11 1.57
CA PRO A 90 15.42 -8.80 0.72
C PRO A 90 16.60 -8.21 1.48
N LEU A 91 16.37 -7.49 2.59
CA LEU A 91 17.45 -6.92 3.39
C LEU A 91 18.23 -8.02 4.14
N ILE A 92 17.53 -8.95 4.78
CA ILE A 92 18.10 -10.07 5.54
C ILE A 92 18.75 -11.10 4.59
N LEU A 93 18.12 -11.36 3.44
CA LEU A 93 18.62 -12.35 2.47
C LEU A 93 19.66 -11.74 1.51
N GLY A 94 19.63 -10.42 1.31
CA GLY A 94 20.55 -9.64 0.50
C GLY A 94 21.95 -9.49 1.11
N THR A 95 22.05 -9.41 2.44
CA THR A 95 23.34 -9.41 3.15
C THR A 95 24.12 -10.71 2.92
N ASP A 96 23.44 -11.85 2.78
CA ASP A 96 24.07 -13.14 2.46
C ASP A 96 24.38 -13.33 0.97
N LEU A 97 23.84 -12.48 0.10
CA LEU A 97 24.08 -12.53 -1.36
C LEU A 97 25.35 -11.79 -1.78
N LEU A 98 25.83 -10.83 -0.97
CA LEU A 98 27.06 -10.06 -1.24
C LEU A 98 28.34 -10.83 -0.89
N HIS A 99 28.27 -11.85 -0.03
CA HIS A 99 29.43 -12.60 0.45
C HIS A 99 29.74 -13.90 -0.33
N LEU A 100 28.97 -14.23 -1.38
CA LEU A 100 29.13 -15.48 -2.11
C LEU A 100 29.81 -15.29 -3.48
N ASN A 101 30.90 -16.04 -3.63
CA ASN A 101 31.91 -16.07 -4.69
C ASN A 101 31.35 -16.15 -6.14
N HIS A 102 32.18 -15.77 -7.11
CA HIS A 102 31.91 -15.51 -8.53
C HIS A 102 31.30 -16.68 -9.36
N ASN A 103 31.11 -17.86 -8.78
CA ASN A 103 30.46 -19.03 -9.43
C ASN A 103 28.94 -19.12 -9.16
N ALA A 104 28.33 -18.04 -8.69
CA ALA A 104 27.03 -18.05 -7.98
C ALA A 104 25.77 -17.76 -8.83
N TYR A 105 25.76 -17.99 -10.15
CA TYR A 105 24.53 -17.68 -10.94
C TYR A 105 23.35 -18.60 -10.58
N GLN A 106 23.56 -19.92 -10.45
CA GLN A 106 22.48 -20.83 -10.03
C GLN A 106 22.12 -20.66 -8.55
N PHE A 107 23.12 -20.46 -7.69
CA PHE A 107 22.90 -20.22 -6.26
C PHE A 107 22.13 -18.92 -5.97
N LYS A 108 22.33 -17.88 -6.80
CA LYS A 108 21.56 -16.63 -6.74
C LYS A 108 20.10 -16.83 -7.19
N LEU A 109 19.87 -17.68 -8.20
CA LEU A 109 18.53 -17.95 -8.74
C LEU A 109 17.70 -18.78 -7.76
N ASP A 110 18.28 -19.82 -7.15
CA ASP A 110 17.61 -20.65 -6.13
C ASP A 110 17.22 -19.83 -4.89
N LYS A 111 18.11 -18.94 -4.42
CA LYS A 111 17.81 -18.01 -3.32
C LYS A 111 16.71 -17.01 -3.69
N CYS A 112 16.72 -16.49 -4.91
CA CYS A 112 15.68 -15.58 -5.40
C CYS A 112 14.31 -16.28 -5.44
N LEU A 113 14.26 -17.50 -5.97
CA LEU A 113 13.04 -18.32 -5.97
C LEU A 113 12.56 -18.63 -4.55
N LEU A 114 13.48 -18.88 -3.61
CA LEU A 114 13.15 -19.08 -2.20
C LEU A 114 12.55 -17.81 -1.57
N VAL A 115 13.12 -16.62 -1.83
CA VAL A 115 12.58 -15.33 -1.35
C VAL A 115 11.16 -15.14 -1.86
N ILE A 116 10.96 -15.30 -3.18
CA ILE A 116 9.65 -15.16 -3.82
C ILE A 116 8.65 -16.16 -3.23
N ALA A 117 9.04 -17.43 -3.05
CA ALA A 117 8.18 -18.46 -2.48
C ALA A 117 7.79 -18.15 -1.03
N LEU A 118 8.74 -17.65 -0.22
CA LEU A 118 8.48 -17.24 1.16
C LEU A 118 7.55 -16.01 1.23
N GLU A 119 7.74 -15.01 0.36
CA GLU A 119 6.86 -13.85 0.28
C GLU A 119 5.44 -14.23 -0.14
N LEU A 120 5.30 -15.13 -1.13
CA LEU A 120 4.00 -15.65 -1.55
C LEU A 120 3.32 -16.43 -0.43
N LEU A 121 4.07 -17.30 0.28
CA LEU A 121 3.55 -18.05 1.42
C LEU A 121 3.10 -17.11 2.54
N LEU A 122 3.92 -16.12 2.88
CA LEU A 122 3.59 -15.16 3.93
C LEU A 122 2.38 -14.31 3.56
N THR A 123 2.33 -13.83 2.32
CA THR A 123 1.18 -13.12 1.76
C THR A 123 -0.10 -13.96 1.88
N PHE A 124 -0.02 -15.24 1.50
CA PHE A 124 -1.13 -16.17 1.63
C PHE A 124 -1.56 -16.34 3.10
N LEU A 125 -0.63 -16.60 4.01
CA LEU A 125 -0.92 -16.79 5.43
C LEU A 125 -1.55 -15.54 6.04
N LEU A 126 -0.97 -14.36 5.83
CA LEU A 126 -1.47 -13.09 6.34
C LEU A 126 -2.88 -12.79 5.82
N THR A 127 -3.10 -12.99 4.52
CA THR A 127 -4.42 -12.82 3.90
C THR A 127 -5.44 -13.80 4.49
N PHE A 128 -5.06 -15.07 4.64
CA PHE A 128 -5.92 -16.12 5.18
C PHE A 128 -6.30 -15.85 6.64
N PHE A 129 -5.33 -15.52 7.49
CA PHE A 129 -5.59 -15.21 8.90
C PHE A 129 -6.40 -13.93 9.07
N ALA A 130 -6.10 -12.87 8.31
CA ALA A 130 -6.87 -11.63 8.33
C ALA A 130 -8.33 -11.87 7.89
N TYR A 131 -8.53 -12.63 6.82
CA TYR A 131 -9.87 -13.00 6.35
C TYR A 131 -10.63 -13.83 7.39
N LYS A 132 -9.99 -14.83 8.00
CA LYS A 132 -10.60 -15.66 9.04
C LYS A 132 -10.96 -14.86 10.29
N ALA A 133 -10.11 -13.93 10.70
CA ALA A 133 -10.38 -13.02 11.81
C ALA A 133 -11.58 -12.10 11.49
N ASP A 134 -11.67 -11.60 10.26
CA ASP A 134 -12.79 -10.79 9.79
C ASP A 134 -14.12 -11.57 9.83
N GLN A 135 -14.12 -12.82 9.34
CA GLN A 135 -15.29 -13.70 9.38
C GLN A 135 -15.76 -14.00 10.82
N ARG A 136 -14.83 -14.26 11.75
CA ARG A 136 -15.17 -14.44 13.17
C ARG A 136 -15.85 -13.21 13.77
N LYS A 137 -15.41 -12.02 13.40
CA LYS A 137 -16.02 -10.76 13.84
C LYS A 137 -17.45 -10.59 13.30
N ILE A 138 -17.78 -11.11 12.11
CA ILE A 138 -19.17 -11.15 11.59
C ILE A 138 -20.01 -12.06 12.46
N ASN A 139 -19.57 -13.29 12.63
CA ASN A 139 -20.36 -14.33 13.28
C ASN A 139 -20.72 -13.96 14.72
N ASN A 140 -19.80 -13.32 15.45
CA ASN A 140 -20.05 -12.87 16.83
C ASN A 140 -21.05 -11.70 16.92
N ILE A 141 -21.17 -10.87 15.89
CA ILE A 141 -22.16 -9.77 15.84
C ILE A 141 -23.54 -10.30 15.49
N SER A 142 -23.64 -11.35 14.67
CA SER A 142 -24.93 -11.97 14.30
C SER A 142 -25.55 -12.86 15.38
N THR A 143 -24.78 -13.20 16.42
CA THR A 143 -25.25 -14.00 17.57
C THR A 143 -25.68 -13.16 18.78
N LEU A 144 -25.55 -11.83 18.68
CA LEU A 144 -26.04 -10.84 19.65
C LEU A 144 -27.34 -10.22 19.15
#